data_AF-A0A9X1VZV2-F1
#
_entry.id   AF-A0A9X1VZV2-F1
#
_cell.length_a   1.000
_cell.length_b   1.000
_cell.length_c   1.000
_cell.angle_alpha   90.00
_cell.angle_beta   90.00
_cell.angle_gamma   90.00
#
_symmetry.space_group_name_H-M   'P 1'
#
loop_
_entity.id
_entity.type
_entity.pdbx_description
1 polymer ?
#
loop_
_entity_poly.entity_id
_entity_poly.type
_entity_poly.pdbx_seq_one_letter_code
_entity_poly.pdbx_strand_id
1 'polypeptide(L)'
;MVRHSRITLRHLLAACSLLLPAAAFAASPDSSNAAKSNARDEPTPLVIAHRGASGYVPEHTLASYALAILQGADYIEPDLVMTRDGQLVARHDNELGLTTDVADHPEFADRKRTQEVDGVSLTGWFSEDFTLAELKTLRAIERIPDIRPGNARMDGSLEIPTLQEIIDLVKTMQLSERRRIGLYIETKHSTHFQQLGLAMERPLVRTLHRNGYAGRNAPVYIQSFEVDNLKTLSRLTQLRLVQLFGGGQPYDQQVRGSDLTYAKMATADGLKAIARYAAGVGPEKSYIIPRDANGNLGEPTDFVPNAHAAGLKVHPYTFRAENTFLPTNLRNGDEPSERGDIEADIRAYLDAGIDGLFIDQPDIAVKVRAQAE
;
A
#
# COMPACT_ATOMS: atom_id res chain seq x y z
N MET A 1 34.99 -73.40 -14.88
CA MET A 1 34.79 -74.77 -15.42
C MET A 1 33.32 -74.92 -15.79
N VAL A 2 33.06 -75.37 -17.03
CA VAL A 2 31.77 -75.85 -17.59
C VAL A 2 30.66 -74.80 -17.87
N ARG A 3 30.62 -74.37 -19.14
CA ARG A 3 29.41 -74.00 -19.91
C ARG A 3 28.54 -75.24 -20.15
N HIS A 4 27.21 -75.10 -20.31
CA HIS A 4 26.35 -75.77 -21.32
C HIS A 4 25.01 -74.98 -21.42
N SER A 5 24.75 -74.25 -22.51
CA SER A 5 23.86 -74.59 -23.67
C SER A 5 22.36 -74.67 -23.32
N ARG A 6 21.50 -73.71 -23.71
CA ARG A 6 20.88 -73.41 -25.04
C ARG A 6 19.64 -74.29 -25.38
N ILE A 7 18.57 -73.59 -25.82
CA ILE A 7 17.62 -73.90 -26.95
C ILE A 7 16.12 -74.19 -26.64
N THR A 8 15.28 -73.19 -27.00
CA THR A 8 14.00 -73.17 -27.80
C THR A 8 12.73 -73.91 -27.33
N LEU A 9 11.59 -73.22 -27.16
CA LEU A 9 10.55 -72.81 -28.15
C LEU A 9 9.46 -73.88 -28.40
N ARG A 10 8.20 -73.61 -28.03
CA ARG A 10 7.00 -73.68 -28.90
C ARG A 10 5.68 -73.35 -28.20
N HIS A 11 4.79 -72.79 -29.00
CA HIS A 11 3.49 -72.17 -28.74
C HIS A 11 2.34 -73.15 -28.42
N LEU A 12 1.26 -72.65 -27.80
CA LEU A 12 -0.15 -72.63 -28.30
C LEU A 12 -1.04 -72.02 -27.18
N LEU A 13 -1.68 -70.83 -27.31
CA LEU A 13 -2.94 -70.46 -28.01
C LEU A 13 -4.25 -71.08 -27.44
N ALA A 14 -5.02 -70.23 -26.74
CA ALA A 14 -6.50 -70.15 -26.69
C ALA A 14 -6.87 -68.91 -25.83
N ALA A 15 -7.16 -67.72 -26.34
CA ALA A 15 -8.36 -67.29 -27.08
C ALA A 15 -9.68 -67.53 -26.31
N CYS A 16 -10.11 -66.53 -25.55
CA CYS A 16 -11.52 -66.27 -25.24
C CYS A 16 -11.77 -64.76 -25.25
N SER A 17 -12.55 -64.35 -26.25
CA SER A 17 -12.96 -63.01 -26.60
C SER A 17 -14.09 -62.52 -25.71
N LEU A 18 -13.96 -61.30 -25.19
CA LEU A 18 -15.08 -60.50 -24.70
C LEU A 18 -14.99 -59.12 -25.37
N LEU A 19 -15.88 -58.92 -26.33
CA LEU A 19 -16.19 -57.62 -26.93
C LEU A 19 -16.87 -56.74 -25.88
N LEU A 20 -16.33 -55.53 -25.67
CA LEU A 20 -17.06 -54.42 -25.07
C LEU A 20 -16.85 -53.17 -25.96
N PRO A 21 -17.91 -52.38 -26.20
CA PRO A 21 -17.97 -51.39 -27.26
C PRO A 21 -17.17 -50.13 -26.90
N ALA A 22 -16.39 -49.64 -27.86
CA ALA A 22 -15.81 -48.30 -27.83
C ALA A 22 -16.93 -47.27 -28.03
N ALA A 23 -17.53 -46.81 -26.94
CA ALA A 23 -18.33 -45.60 -26.93
C ALA A 23 -17.37 -44.41 -26.93
N ALA A 24 -17.16 -43.83 -28.12
CA ALA A 24 -16.57 -42.51 -28.27
C ALA A 24 -17.53 -41.47 -27.65
N PHE A 25 -17.33 -41.14 -26.38
CA PHE A 25 -17.82 -39.87 -25.86
C PHE A 25 -16.85 -38.79 -26.31
N ALA A 26 -17.20 -38.12 -27.40
CA ALA A 26 -16.75 -36.78 -27.67
C ALA A 26 -17.32 -35.88 -26.56
N ALA A 27 -16.55 -35.73 -25.47
CA ALA A 27 -16.76 -34.62 -24.56
C ALA A 27 -16.29 -33.37 -25.30
N SER A 28 -17.24 -32.63 -25.87
CA SER A 28 -17.03 -31.23 -26.23
C SER A 28 -16.41 -30.53 -25.00
N PRO A 29 -15.28 -29.80 -25.15
CA PRO A 29 -14.90 -28.89 -24.09
C PRO A 29 -16.01 -27.84 -24.06
N ASP A 30 -16.80 -27.85 -23.00
CA ASP A 30 -17.73 -26.78 -22.68
C ASP A 30 -16.88 -25.57 -22.25
N SER A 31 -16.18 -24.99 -23.22
CA SER A 31 -15.39 -23.78 -23.10
C SER A 31 -16.30 -22.60 -23.39
N SER A 32 -17.29 -22.39 -22.53
CA SER A 32 -18.02 -21.14 -22.45
C SER A 32 -18.20 -20.76 -20.99
N ASN A 33 -17.70 -19.57 -20.64
CA ASN A 33 -17.76 -18.89 -19.34
C ASN A 33 -16.69 -19.18 -18.27
N ALA A 34 -15.47 -19.55 -18.65
CA ALA A 34 -14.33 -18.97 -17.93
C ALA A 34 -14.28 -17.48 -18.30
N ALA A 35 -14.83 -16.63 -17.44
CA ALA A 35 -14.77 -15.19 -17.57
C ALA A 35 -13.32 -14.81 -17.92
N LYS A 36 -13.13 -14.35 -19.16
CA LYS A 36 -12.02 -13.47 -19.50
C LYS A 36 -12.26 -12.21 -18.69
N SER A 37 -11.92 -12.21 -17.40
CA SER A 37 -11.70 -10.94 -16.72
C SER A 37 -10.64 -10.25 -17.55
N ASN A 38 -11.00 -9.10 -18.12
CA ASN A 38 -10.02 -8.33 -18.84
C ASN A 38 -8.88 -8.11 -17.86
N ALA A 39 -7.66 -8.51 -18.20
CA ALA A 39 -6.44 -8.17 -17.45
C ALA A 39 -6.17 -6.64 -17.36
N ARG A 40 -7.20 -5.83 -17.64
CA ARG A 40 -7.25 -4.37 -17.67
C ARG A 40 -8.08 -3.78 -16.53
N ASP A 41 -9.00 -4.53 -15.93
CA ASP A 41 -9.87 -4.02 -14.88
C ASP A 41 -9.25 -4.34 -13.52
N GLU A 42 -9.15 -3.33 -12.65
CA GLU A 42 -8.59 -3.48 -11.31
C GLU A 42 -9.54 -4.27 -10.41
N PRO A 43 -9.02 -5.13 -9.50
CA PRO A 43 -9.84 -5.76 -8.48
C PRO A 43 -10.61 -4.69 -7.69
N THR A 44 -11.86 -4.97 -7.35
CA THR A 44 -12.67 -4.09 -6.50
C THR A 44 -13.26 -4.93 -5.38
N PRO A 45 -13.00 -4.61 -4.11
CA PRO A 45 -12.14 -3.52 -3.62
C PRO A 45 -10.64 -3.78 -3.86
N LEU A 46 -9.84 -2.71 -3.97
CA LEU A 46 -8.37 -2.79 -3.94
C LEU A 46 -7.86 -3.09 -2.52
N VAL A 47 -6.88 -3.99 -2.41
CA VAL A 47 -6.08 -4.18 -1.20
C VAL A 47 -4.76 -3.44 -1.38
N ILE A 48 -4.58 -2.38 -0.59
CA ILE A 48 -3.40 -1.51 -0.64
C ILE A 48 -2.58 -1.74 0.63
N ALA A 49 -1.38 -2.29 0.47
CA ALA A 49 -0.50 -2.61 1.58
C ALA A 49 0.20 -1.35 2.10
N HIS A 50 -0.35 -0.79 3.18
CA HIS A 50 0.09 0.46 3.79
C HIS A 50 1.48 0.30 4.39
N ARG A 51 2.47 0.98 3.77
CA ARG A 51 3.90 0.82 4.08
C ARG A 51 4.43 -0.61 3.90
N GLY A 52 3.76 -1.39 3.05
CA GLY A 52 3.95 -2.84 2.88
C GLY A 52 3.13 -3.66 3.88
N ALA A 53 3.61 -4.85 4.24
CA ALA A 53 3.02 -5.69 5.27
C ALA A 53 3.48 -5.24 6.67
N SER A 54 3.25 -3.96 6.97
CA SER A 54 3.81 -3.24 8.13
C SER A 54 3.34 -3.79 9.48
N GLY A 55 2.26 -4.56 9.50
CA GLY A 55 1.80 -5.33 10.66
C GLY A 55 2.68 -6.52 11.03
N TYR A 56 3.60 -6.92 10.15
CA TYR A 56 4.44 -8.12 10.31
C TYR A 56 5.93 -7.87 10.12
N VAL A 57 6.32 -6.79 9.42
CA VAL A 57 7.70 -6.41 9.12
C VAL A 57 7.85 -4.89 9.25
N PRO A 58 8.99 -4.36 9.76
CA PRO A 58 9.22 -2.93 9.83
C PRO A 58 8.84 -2.20 8.53
N GLU A 59 8.08 -1.12 8.70
CA GLU A 59 7.47 -0.36 7.61
C GLU A 59 8.49 0.19 6.61
N HIS A 60 8.06 0.35 5.36
CA HIS A 60 8.86 0.86 4.25
C HIS A 60 10.20 0.16 4.01
N THR A 61 10.27 -1.15 4.24
CA THR A 61 11.42 -1.98 3.84
C THR A 61 11.09 -2.80 2.60
N LEU A 62 12.11 -3.19 1.82
CA LEU A 62 11.89 -4.11 0.69
C LEU A 62 11.27 -5.44 1.15
N ALA A 63 11.61 -5.90 2.36
CA ALA A 63 11.04 -7.10 2.96
C ALA A 63 9.53 -6.95 3.25
N SER A 64 9.12 -5.81 3.81
CA SER A 64 7.70 -5.52 4.06
C SER A 64 6.89 -5.45 2.75
N TYR A 65 7.44 -4.82 1.72
CA TYR A 65 6.79 -4.79 0.40
C TYR A 65 6.72 -6.17 -0.26
N ALA A 66 7.79 -6.95 -0.19
CA ALA A 66 7.81 -8.30 -0.76
C ALA A 66 6.78 -9.20 -0.07
N LEU A 67 6.70 -9.16 1.26
CA LEU A 67 5.69 -9.92 2.00
C LEU A 67 4.27 -9.51 1.60
N ALA A 68 3.99 -8.21 1.49
CA ALA A 68 2.68 -7.73 1.05
C ALA A 68 2.29 -8.26 -0.33
N ILE A 69 3.23 -8.28 -1.27
CA ILE A 69 3.01 -8.82 -2.62
C ILE A 69 2.72 -10.32 -2.55
N LEU A 70 3.48 -11.09 -1.76
CA LEU A 70 3.24 -12.52 -1.57
C LEU A 70 1.89 -12.81 -0.88
N GLN A 71 1.42 -11.90 -0.02
CA GLN A 71 0.12 -11.97 0.65
C GLN A 71 -1.05 -11.58 -0.27
N GLY A 72 -0.79 -11.14 -1.50
CA GLY A 72 -1.83 -10.87 -2.49
C GLY A 72 -2.27 -9.40 -2.57
N ALA A 73 -1.56 -8.45 -1.95
CA ALA A 73 -1.87 -7.03 -2.09
C ALA A 73 -1.84 -6.60 -3.57
N ASP A 74 -2.79 -5.77 -4.00
CA ASP A 74 -2.81 -5.27 -5.39
C ASP A 74 -1.82 -4.13 -5.59
N TYR A 75 -1.62 -3.35 -4.53
CA TYR A 75 -0.72 -2.20 -4.49
C TYR A 75 0.16 -2.25 -3.24
N ILE A 76 1.42 -1.84 -3.38
CA ILE A 76 2.27 -1.46 -2.23
C ILE A 76 2.36 0.06 -2.13
N GLU A 77 2.42 0.56 -0.90
CA GLU A 77 2.34 1.98 -0.59
C GLU A 77 3.69 2.48 -0.03
N PRO A 78 4.49 3.21 -0.82
CA PRO A 78 5.65 3.93 -0.30
C PRO A 78 5.37 5.41 -0.06
N ASP A 79 5.62 5.86 1.16
CA ASP A 79 5.74 7.26 1.53
C ASP A 79 7.11 7.79 1.12
N LEU A 80 7.19 8.89 0.37
CA LEU A 80 8.46 9.43 -0.10
C LEU A 80 8.85 10.74 0.58
N VAL A 81 10.10 10.78 1.01
CA VAL A 81 10.85 11.97 1.45
C VAL A 81 12.11 12.15 0.61
N MET A 82 12.81 13.27 0.78
CA MET A 82 14.00 13.61 0.00
C MET A 82 15.28 13.62 0.84
N THR A 83 16.34 13.07 0.25
CA THR A 83 17.70 13.24 0.75
C THR A 83 18.29 14.60 0.34
N ARG A 84 19.37 15.02 1.01
CA ARG A 84 20.13 16.23 0.67
C ARG A 84 20.61 16.28 -0.77
N ASP A 85 21.00 15.13 -1.31
CA ASP A 85 21.49 14.93 -2.68
C ASP A 85 20.37 14.56 -3.68
N GLY A 86 19.11 14.84 -3.32
CA GLY A 86 17.97 14.85 -4.23
C GLY A 86 17.42 13.47 -4.61
N GLN A 87 17.61 12.45 -3.76
CA GLN A 87 17.11 11.10 -3.96
C GLN A 87 15.78 10.89 -3.23
N LEU A 88 14.87 10.14 -3.85
CA LEU A 88 13.59 9.74 -3.26
C LEU A 88 13.77 8.44 -2.49
N VAL A 89 13.51 8.48 -1.19
CA VAL A 89 13.60 7.33 -0.28
C VAL A 89 12.28 7.09 0.42
N ALA A 90 11.97 5.82 0.71
CA ALA A 90 10.72 5.48 1.36
C ALA A 90 10.83 5.57 2.88
N ARG A 91 10.08 6.51 3.47
CA ARG A 91 9.96 6.80 4.90
C ARG A 91 8.66 7.58 5.12
N HIS A 92 7.91 7.23 6.17
CA HIS A 92 6.69 7.95 6.51
C HIS A 92 6.95 9.40 6.96
N ASP A 93 7.98 9.64 7.76
CA ASP A 93 8.35 10.97 8.24
C ASP A 93 9.78 11.31 7.76
N ASN A 94 10.07 12.60 7.58
CA ASN A 94 11.42 13.05 7.28
C ASN A 94 12.32 13.05 8.53
N GLU A 95 11.74 13.07 9.73
CA GLU A 95 12.44 12.79 10.99
C GLU A 95 12.74 11.29 11.10
N LEU A 96 13.99 10.94 11.38
CA LEU A 96 14.51 9.58 11.27
C LEU A 96 14.60 8.84 12.62
N GLY A 97 14.58 9.54 13.75
CA GLY A 97 14.86 9.00 15.07
C GLY A 97 13.84 8.00 15.58
N LEU A 98 12.58 8.11 15.19
CA LEU A 98 11.55 7.15 15.62
C LEU A 98 11.68 5.78 14.93
N THR A 99 12.30 5.74 13.76
CA THR A 99 12.12 4.62 12.81
C THR A 99 13.39 4.14 12.14
N THR A 100 14.53 4.66 12.60
CA THR A 100 15.86 4.23 12.21
C THR A 100 16.76 4.19 13.45
N ASP A 101 17.91 3.53 13.32
CA ASP A 101 18.96 3.48 14.33
C ASP A 101 19.86 4.75 14.35
N VAL A 102 19.47 5.85 13.71
CA VAL A 102 20.31 7.07 13.60
C VAL A 102 20.85 7.60 14.92
N ALA A 103 20.12 7.40 16.03
CA ALA A 103 20.55 7.80 17.36
C ALA A 103 21.75 6.99 17.88
N ASP A 104 21.97 5.78 17.36
CA ASP A 104 23.06 4.87 17.72
C ASP A 104 24.32 5.08 16.85
N HIS A 105 24.31 6.07 15.95
CA HIS A 105 25.43 6.46 15.08
C HIS A 105 26.14 7.73 15.60
N PRO A 106 27.28 7.62 16.31
CA PRO A 106 27.97 8.78 16.89
C PRO A 106 28.44 9.80 15.85
N GLU A 107 28.76 9.37 14.63
CA GLU A 107 29.14 10.22 13.51
C GLU A 107 28.02 11.18 13.06
N PHE A 108 26.78 10.92 13.45
CA PHE A 108 25.62 11.76 13.15
C PHE A 108 25.08 12.52 14.36
N ALA A 109 25.69 12.39 15.54
CA ALA A 109 25.20 13.03 16.77
C ALA A 109 25.01 14.55 16.61
N ASP A 110 25.96 15.22 15.96
CA ASP A 110 25.93 16.68 15.75
C ASP A 110 24.86 17.15 14.74
N ARG A 111 24.18 16.24 14.05
CA ARG A 111 23.07 16.57 13.13
C ARG A 111 21.71 16.65 13.81
N LYS A 112 21.62 16.23 15.09
CA LYS A 112 20.38 16.34 15.85
C LYS A 112 20.03 17.82 16.06
N ARG A 113 18.85 18.24 15.61
CA ARG A 113 18.41 19.64 15.72
C ARG A 113 16.91 19.75 15.91
N THR A 114 16.46 20.94 16.25
CA THR A 114 15.04 21.29 16.27
C THR A 114 14.71 22.10 15.01
N GLN A 115 13.63 21.76 14.33
CA GLN A 115 13.08 22.57 13.24
C GLN A 115 11.55 22.50 13.22
N GLU A 116 10.94 23.38 12.44
CA GLU A 116 9.52 23.31 12.11
C GLU A 116 9.35 22.51 10.82
N VAL A 117 8.46 21.51 10.83
CA VAL A 117 7.99 20.78 9.64
C VAL A 117 6.48 20.86 9.65
N ASP A 118 5.89 21.42 8.61
CA ASP A 118 4.44 21.60 8.45
C ASP A 118 3.75 22.25 9.67
N GLY A 119 4.40 23.26 10.28
CA GLY A 119 3.87 23.98 11.45
C GLY A 119 4.10 23.26 12.78
N VAL A 120 4.77 22.10 12.78
CA VAL A 120 5.06 21.31 13.98
C VAL A 120 6.55 21.37 14.30
N SER A 121 6.87 21.70 15.55
CA SER A 121 8.26 21.68 16.03
C SER A 121 8.69 20.24 16.33
N LEU A 122 9.70 19.77 15.60
CA LEU A 122 10.28 18.44 15.73
C LEU A 122 11.75 18.56 16.16
N THR A 123 12.20 17.64 17.00
CA THR A 123 13.62 17.53 17.40
C THR A 123 14.13 16.15 17.07
N GLY A 124 15.16 16.07 16.22
CA GLY A 124 15.61 14.80 15.70
C GLY A 124 16.64 14.94 14.58
N TRP A 125 16.71 13.93 13.73
CA TRP A 125 17.58 13.87 12.54
C TRP A 125 16.70 13.86 11.30
N PHE A 126 17.01 14.71 10.32
CA PHE A 126 16.11 14.91 9.20
C PHE A 126 16.70 14.42 7.89
N SER A 127 15.92 13.72 7.07
CA SER A 127 16.34 13.09 5.82
C SER A 127 17.07 14.05 4.86
N GLU A 128 16.65 15.32 4.82
CA GLU A 128 17.23 16.39 4.02
C GLU A 128 18.65 16.81 4.45
N ASP A 129 19.13 16.37 5.62
CA ASP A 129 20.48 16.64 6.11
C ASP A 129 21.49 15.55 5.68
N PHE A 130 21.00 14.43 5.13
CA PHE A 130 21.79 13.25 4.77
C PHE A 130 21.84 13.04 3.27
N THR A 131 22.99 12.59 2.76
CA THR A 131 23.06 12.00 1.41
C THR A 131 22.42 10.61 1.40
N LEU A 132 22.07 10.11 0.22
CA LEU A 132 21.62 8.73 0.09
C LEU A 132 22.68 7.73 0.61
N ALA A 133 23.96 7.98 0.35
CA ALA A 133 25.03 7.10 0.80
C ALA A 133 25.09 7.00 2.34
N GLU A 134 24.85 8.10 3.04
CA GLU A 134 24.76 8.12 4.50
C GLU A 134 23.46 7.45 4.99
N LEU A 135 22.29 7.72 4.38
CA LEU A 135 21.06 7.04 4.77
C LEU A 135 21.12 5.52 4.59
N LYS A 136 21.88 5.04 3.60
CA LYS A 136 22.08 3.60 3.38
C LYS A 136 22.92 2.92 4.47
N THR A 137 23.60 3.67 5.34
CA THR A 137 24.27 3.08 6.51
C THR A 137 23.31 2.83 7.67
N LEU A 138 22.16 3.51 7.70
CA LEU A 138 21.14 3.35 8.73
C LEU A 138 20.31 2.07 8.52
N ARG A 139 19.65 1.62 9.58
CA ARG A 139 18.76 0.48 9.58
C ARG A 139 17.39 0.85 10.13
N ALA A 140 16.36 0.26 9.56
CA ALA A 140 14.98 0.45 9.99
C ALA A 140 14.74 -0.14 11.39
N ILE A 141 13.91 0.56 12.16
CA ILE A 141 13.47 0.22 13.51
C ILE A 141 11.93 0.28 13.55
N GLU A 142 11.31 -0.64 14.28
CA GLU A 142 9.86 -0.62 14.56
C GLU A 142 9.48 0.58 15.43
N ARG A 143 8.48 1.36 14.99
CA ARG A 143 8.06 2.60 15.63
C ARG A 143 7.14 2.41 16.84
N ILE A 144 6.47 1.26 16.94
CA ILE A 144 5.54 0.92 18.02
C ILE A 144 5.86 -0.47 18.61
N PRO A 145 7.08 -0.68 19.16
CA PRO A 145 7.55 -1.99 19.58
C PRO A 145 6.68 -2.64 20.67
N ASP A 146 6.01 -1.83 21.52
CA ASP A 146 5.08 -2.34 22.53
C ASP A 146 3.81 -2.95 21.92
N ILE A 147 3.38 -2.46 20.76
CA ILE A 147 2.24 -2.99 20.01
C ILE A 147 2.66 -4.08 19.04
N ARG A 148 3.85 -3.96 18.43
CA ARG A 148 4.41 -4.88 17.43
C ARG A 148 5.76 -5.48 17.85
N PRO A 149 5.82 -6.22 18.97
CA PRO A 149 7.09 -6.79 19.45
C PRO A 149 7.68 -7.83 18.48
N GLY A 150 6.87 -8.40 17.58
CA GLY A 150 7.34 -9.27 16.50
C GLY A 150 8.19 -8.51 15.47
N ASN A 151 7.78 -7.30 15.10
CA ASN A 151 8.51 -6.45 14.15
C ASN A 151 9.84 -6.00 14.75
N ALA A 152 9.85 -5.61 16.03
CA ALA A 152 11.05 -5.15 16.74
C ALA A 152 12.18 -6.19 16.79
N ARG A 153 11.89 -7.48 16.55
CA ARG A 153 12.93 -8.52 16.42
C ARG A 153 13.79 -8.36 15.17
N MET A 154 13.36 -7.56 14.19
CA MET A 154 14.08 -7.25 12.95
C MET A 154 14.76 -5.88 12.98
N ASP A 155 14.70 -5.17 14.10
CA ASP A 155 15.39 -3.91 14.29
C ASP A 155 16.89 -4.05 13.94
N GLY A 156 17.44 -3.05 13.26
CA GLY A 156 18.84 -3.07 12.85
C GLY A 156 19.17 -3.96 11.64
N SER A 157 18.17 -4.64 11.04
CA SER A 157 18.44 -5.65 9.99
C SER A 157 18.11 -5.21 8.57
N LEU A 158 17.26 -4.19 8.40
CA LEU A 158 16.68 -3.82 7.11
C LEU A 158 17.08 -2.41 6.69
N GLU A 159 17.38 -2.20 5.42
CA GLU A 159 17.79 -0.90 4.87
C GLU A 159 16.60 0.00 4.50
N ILE A 160 16.86 1.30 4.44
CA ILE A 160 15.96 2.29 3.85
C ILE A 160 16.02 2.17 2.32
N PRO A 161 14.90 1.87 1.62
CA PRO A 161 14.90 1.72 0.18
C PRO A 161 14.67 3.05 -0.54
N THR A 162 15.28 3.19 -1.71
CA THR A 162 14.97 4.22 -2.71
C THR A 162 13.72 3.85 -3.51
N LEU A 163 13.08 4.84 -4.13
CA LEU A 163 11.98 4.57 -5.07
C LEU A 163 12.41 3.63 -6.22
N GLN A 164 13.65 3.73 -6.72
CA GLN A 164 14.12 2.88 -7.82
C GLN A 164 14.21 1.41 -7.38
N GLU A 165 14.75 1.14 -6.19
CA GLU A 165 14.83 -0.23 -5.65
C GLU A 165 13.43 -0.83 -5.43
N ILE A 166 12.45 -0.03 -5.00
CA ILE A 166 11.06 -0.46 -4.86
C ILE A 166 10.44 -0.80 -6.22
N ILE A 167 10.69 0.02 -7.24
CA ILE A 167 10.22 -0.26 -8.61
C ILE A 167 10.85 -1.55 -9.15
N ASP A 168 12.14 -1.77 -8.89
CA ASP A 168 12.86 -2.96 -9.34
C ASP A 168 12.34 -4.23 -8.64
N LEU A 169 12.03 -4.14 -7.33
CA LEU A 169 11.35 -5.20 -6.59
C LEU A 169 9.99 -5.51 -7.22
N VAL A 170 9.14 -4.51 -7.43
CA VAL A 170 7.80 -4.69 -8.02
C VAL A 170 7.88 -5.33 -9.40
N LYS A 171 8.79 -4.87 -10.26
CA LYS A 171 8.97 -5.45 -11.60
C LYS A 171 9.42 -6.91 -11.53
N THR A 172 10.35 -7.23 -10.63
CA THR A 172 10.83 -8.60 -10.42
C THR A 172 9.71 -9.51 -9.92
N MET A 173 8.95 -9.06 -8.92
CA MET A 173 7.88 -9.86 -8.34
C MET A 173 6.67 -10.01 -9.27
N GLN A 174 6.35 -9.03 -10.12
CA GLN A 174 5.32 -9.21 -11.17
C GLN A 174 5.64 -10.37 -12.11
N LEU A 175 6.93 -10.59 -12.42
CA LEU A 175 7.35 -11.73 -13.24
C LEU A 175 7.20 -13.07 -12.49
N SER A 176 7.53 -13.09 -11.19
CA SER A 176 7.39 -14.26 -10.33
C SER A 176 5.92 -14.64 -10.12
N GLU A 177 5.12 -13.68 -9.65
CA GLU A 177 3.72 -13.88 -9.25
C GLU A 177 2.75 -13.89 -10.43
N ARG A 178 3.22 -13.55 -11.63
CA ARG A 178 2.44 -13.51 -12.88
C ARG A 178 1.14 -12.70 -12.77
N ARG A 179 1.16 -11.66 -11.94
CA ARG A 179 0.05 -10.72 -11.76
C ARG A 179 0.57 -9.29 -11.77
N ARG A 180 -0.32 -8.35 -12.10
CA ARG A 180 -0.02 -6.93 -12.00
C ARG A 180 0.10 -6.53 -10.53
N ILE A 181 1.14 -5.77 -10.21
CA ILE A 181 1.39 -5.19 -8.88
C ILE A 181 1.54 -3.69 -9.08
N GLY A 182 0.76 -2.91 -8.33
CA GLY A 182 0.78 -1.46 -8.41
C GLY A 182 1.63 -0.78 -7.35
N LEU A 183 1.92 0.50 -7.60
CA LEU A 183 2.57 1.43 -6.68
C LEU A 183 1.57 2.50 -6.25
N TYR A 184 1.44 2.74 -4.95
CA TYR A 184 0.56 3.76 -4.40
C TYR A 184 1.40 4.76 -3.61
N ILE A 185 1.91 5.79 -4.28
CA ILE A 185 3.03 6.58 -3.78
C ILE A 185 2.52 7.84 -3.09
N GLU A 186 2.90 8.08 -1.84
CA GLU A 186 2.65 9.35 -1.15
C GLU A 186 3.85 10.30 -1.28
N THR A 187 3.60 11.59 -1.50
CA THR A 187 4.60 12.66 -1.35
C THR A 187 4.45 13.35 0.00
N LYS A 188 5.37 13.13 0.93
CA LYS A 188 5.34 13.71 2.29
C LYS A 188 5.86 15.14 2.34
N HIS A 189 5.25 16.01 3.15
CA HIS A 189 5.77 17.36 3.46
C HIS A 189 6.20 18.15 2.20
N SER A 190 5.32 18.19 1.18
CA SER A 190 5.68 18.72 -0.14
C SER A 190 6.06 20.21 -0.08
N THR A 191 5.35 21.00 0.72
CA THR A 191 5.68 22.42 0.95
C THR A 191 7.03 22.58 1.63
N HIS A 192 7.33 21.77 2.66
CA HIS A 192 8.63 21.78 3.35
C HIS A 192 9.79 21.50 2.38
N PHE A 193 9.73 20.39 1.65
CA PHE A 193 10.80 20.05 0.70
C PHE A 193 10.89 21.07 -0.45
N GLN A 194 9.79 21.68 -0.87
CA GLN A 194 9.83 22.75 -1.86
C GLN A 194 10.60 23.97 -1.37
N GLN A 195 10.40 24.39 -0.10
CA GLN A 195 11.12 25.53 0.50
C GLN A 195 12.63 25.27 0.59
N LEU A 196 13.04 24.01 0.72
CA LEU A 196 14.44 23.58 0.73
C LEU A 196 15.05 23.43 -0.69
N GLY A 197 14.27 23.68 -1.76
CA GLY A 197 14.72 23.44 -3.13
C GLY A 197 14.75 21.96 -3.54
N LEU A 198 14.08 21.10 -2.77
CA LEU A 198 14.00 19.64 -2.94
C LEU A 198 12.61 19.18 -3.42
N ALA A 199 11.88 20.01 -4.16
CA ALA A 199 10.54 19.67 -4.65
C ALA A 199 10.48 18.31 -5.38
N MET A 200 9.60 17.42 -4.91
CA MET A 200 9.57 16.00 -5.30
C MET A 200 8.87 15.71 -6.63
N GLU A 201 7.98 16.58 -7.09
CA GLU A 201 7.03 16.28 -8.17
C GLU A 201 7.75 15.92 -9.47
N ARG A 202 8.78 16.70 -9.84
CA ARG A 202 9.54 16.44 -11.06
C ARG A 202 10.44 15.21 -10.94
N PRO A 203 11.26 15.04 -9.88
CA PRO A 203 11.99 13.80 -9.65
C PRO A 203 11.12 12.54 -9.65
N LEU A 204 9.95 12.58 -9.01
CA LEU A 204 9.01 11.46 -8.95
C LEU A 204 8.49 11.11 -10.33
N VAL A 205 7.91 12.07 -11.05
CA VAL A 205 7.36 11.85 -12.40
C VAL A 205 8.44 11.35 -13.36
N ARG A 206 9.65 11.93 -13.34
CA ARG A 206 10.77 11.45 -14.18
C ARG A 206 11.13 10.00 -13.88
N THR A 207 11.21 9.63 -12.60
CA THR A 207 11.57 8.26 -12.18
C THR A 207 10.50 7.26 -12.63
N LEU A 208 9.22 7.60 -12.44
CA LEU A 208 8.10 6.76 -12.88
C LEU A 208 8.05 6.61 -14.41
N HIS A 209 8.15 7.71 -15.15
CA HIS A 209 8.11 7.72 -16.61
C HIS A 209 9.28 6.93 -17.22
N ARG A 210 10.51 7.12 -16.72
CA ARG A 210 11.68 6.35 -17.14
C ARG A 210 11.51 4.85 -16.91
N ASN A 211 10.70 4.47 -15.93
CA ASN A 211 10.38 3.09 -15.61
C ASN A 211 9.16 2.54 -16.36
N GLY A 212 8.53 3.30 -17.25
CA GLY A 212 7.39 2.88 -18.08
C GLY A 212 6.02 3.25 -17.51
N TYR A 213 5.95 3.94 -16.37
CA TYR A 213 4.69 4.37 -15.76
C TYR A 213 4.35 5.80 -16.19
N ALA A 214 3.65 5.99 -17.31
CA ALA A 214 3.34 7.33 -17.84
C ALA A 214 1.85 7.62 -18.09
N GLY A 215 1.06 6.60 -18.42
CA GLY A 215 -0.36 6.77 -18.80
C GLY A 215 -1.33 6.51 -17.66
N ARG A 216 -2.58 6.95 -17.82
CA ARG A 216 -3.65 6.80 -16.81
C ARG A 216 -3.94 5.34 -16.39
N ASN A 217 -3.62 4.38 -17.26
CA ASN A 217 -3.81 2.94 -17.02
C ASN A 217 -2.56 2.24 -16.45
N ALA A 218 -1.48 2.99 -16.19
CA ALA A 218 -0.35 2.48 -15.43
C ALA A 218 -0.83 2.15 -14.01
N PRO A 219 -0.37 1.04 -13.39
CA PRO A 219 -0.77 0.65 -12.04
C PRO A 219 -0.05 1.52 -11.00
N VAL A 220 -0.22 2.83 -11.11
CA VAL A 220 0.36 3.82 -10.20
C VAL A 220 -0.70 4.83 -9.81
N TYR A 221 -0.85 4.99 -8.50
CA TYR A 221 -1.51 6.13 -7.87
C TYR A 221 -0.44 7.01 -7.21
N ILE A 222 -0.64 8.33 -7.25
CA ILE A 222 0.14 9.28 -6.46
C ILE A 222 -0.82 10.01 -5.51
N GLN A 223 -0.50 10.04 -4.22
CA GLN A 223 -1.32 10.64 -3.19
C GLN A 223 -0.59 11.72 -2.41
N SER A 224 -1.36 12.66 -1.86
CA SER A 224 -0.82 13.71 -1.00
C SER A 224 -1.95 14.30 -0.16
N PHE A 225 -1.58 14.75 1.03
CA PHE A 225 -2.41 15.61 1.88
C PHE A 225 -2.50 17.04 1.31
N GLU A 226 -1.44 17.52 0.69
CA GLU A 226 -1.37 18.88 0.14
C GLU A 226 -2.04 19.01 -1.23
N VAL A 227 -2.80 20.10 -1.40
CA VAL A 227 -3.68 20.29 -2.57
C VAL A 227 -2.90 20.79 -3.79
N ASP A 228 -2.04 21.79 -3.61
CA ASP A 228 -1.35 22.47 -4.71
C ASP A 228 -0.22 21.60 -5.29
N ASN A 229 0.33 20.68 -4.49
CA ASN A 229 1.20 19.60 -4.95
C ASN A 229 0.48 18.70 -5.97
N LEU A 230 -0.72 18.20 -5.66
CA LEU A 230 -1.51 17.38 -6.57
C LEU A 230 -1.92 18.13 -7.84
N LYS A 231 -2.30 19.41 -7.72
CA LYS A 231 -2.57 20.26 -8.91
C LYS A 231 -1.32 20.49 -9.76
N THR A 232 -0.14 20.46 -9.17
CA THR A 232 1.12 20.52 -9.92
C THR A 232 1.39 19.21 -10.63
N LEU A 233 1.24 18.07 -9.95
CA LEU A 233 1.37 16.74 -10.53
C LEU A 233 0.38 16.51 -11.67
N SER A 234 -0.87 16.99 -11.57
CA SER A 234 -1.89 16.79 -12.62
C SER A 234 -1.53 17.47 -13.95
N ARG A 235 -0.62 18.45 -13.92
CA ARG A 235 -0.07 19.10 -15.11
C ARG A 235 1.20 18.42 -15.64
N LEU A 236 1.86 17.59 -14.83
CA LEU A 236 3.11 16.91 -15.17
C LEU A 236 2.92 15.48 -15.65
N THR A 237 1.81 14.83 -15.29
CA THR A 237 1.59 13.41 -15.60
C THR A 237 0.10 13.08 -15.76
N GLN A 238 -0.19 11.97 -16.46
CA GLN A 238 -1.53 11.41 -16.59
C GLN A 238 -1.82 10.31 -15.56
N LEU A 239 -0.86 10.02 -14.68
CA LEU A 239 -1.04 9.06 -13.58
C LEU A 239 -2.18 9.50 -12.66
N ARG A 240 -2.83 8.52 -12.03
CA ARG A 240 -4.01 8.77 -11.19
C ARG A 240 -3.57 9.42 -9.89
N LEU A 241 -4.22 10.52 -9.54
CA LEU A 241 -3.93 11.26 -8.31
C LEU A 241 -5.01 11.01 -7.26
N VAL A 242 -4.64 11.03 -5.99
CA VAL A 242 -5.56 10.84 -4.86
C VAL A 242 -5.34 11.91 -3.80
N GLN A 243 -6.43 12.60 -3.44
CA GLN A 243 -6.43 13.58 -2.35
C GLN A 243 -6.59 12.87 -1.01
N LEU A 244 -5.62 13.01 -0.11
CA LEU A 244 -5.73 12.50 1.26
C LEU A 244 -6.49 13.48 2.16
N PHE A 245 -7.16 12.96 3.20
CA PHE A 245 -7.89 13.76 4.19
C PHE A 245 -7.55 13.34 5.60
N GLY A 246 -7.09 14.29 6.42
CA GLY A 246 -6.94 14.13 7.85
C GLY A 246 -7.82 15.11 8.63
N GLY A 247 -7.44 15.36 9.88
CA GLY A 247 -7.97 16.47 10.68
C GLY A 247 -7.40 17.83 10.26
N GLY A 248 -8.13 18.90 10.57
CA GLY A 248 -7.65 20.27 10.35
C GLY A 248 -7.64 20.70 8.88
N GLN A 249 -6.49 21.16 8.40
CA GLN A 249 -6.33 21.84 7.11
C GLN A 249 -5.02 21.41 6.41
N PRO A 250 -5.03 21.18 5.08
CA PRO A 250 -3.79 20.98 4.30
C PRO A 250 -2.77 22.09 4.54
N TYR A 251 -1.52 21.72 4.82
CA TYR A 251 -0.49 22.69 5.23
C TYR A 251 -0.20 23.75 4.16
N ASP A 252 -0.17 23.37 2.88
CA ASP A 252 -0.03 24.30 1.77
C ASP A 252 -1.14 25.37 1.73
N GLN A 253 -2.36 25.01 2.13
CA GLN A 253 -3.47 25.96 2.23
C GLN A 253 -3.33 26.88 3.45
N GLN A 254 -2.72 26.43 4.55
CA GLN A 254 -2.38 27.29 5.69
C GLN A 254 -1.33 28.33 5.30
N VAL A 255 -0.26 27.91 4.62
CA VAL A 255 0.81 28.81 4.14
C VAL A 255 0.26 29.88 3.18
N ARG A 256 -0.77 29.54 2.40
CA ARG A 256 -1.48 30.49 1.52
C ARG A 256 -2.41 31.45 2.25
N GLY A 257 -2.67 31.25 3.54
CA GLY A 257 -3.70 31.99 4.28
C GLY A 257 -5.13 31.68 3.81
N SER A 258 -5.35 30.51 3.20
CA SER A 258 -6.69 30.04 2.86
C SER A 258 -7.40 29.51 4.10
N ASP A 259 -8.73 29.49 4.09
CA ASP A 259 -9.57 28.88 5.11
C ASP A 259 -10.07 27.46 4.70
N LEU A 260 -9.50 26.87 3.65
CA LEU A 260 -9.90 25.57 3.11
C LEU A 260 -9.45 24.42 4.02
N THR A 261 -10.35 23.88 4.83
CA THR A 261 -10.12 22.73 5.70
C THR A 261 -10.44 21.40 5.01
N TYR A 262 -9.95 20.28 5.54
CA TYR A 262 -10.35 18.95 5.05
C TYR A 262 -11.86 18.72 5.20
N ALA A 263 -12.48 19.24 6.27
CA ALA A 263 -13.93 19.18 6.45
C ALA A 263 -14.69 19.91 5.32
N LYS A 264 -14.20 21.08 4.87
CA LYS A 264 -14.79 21.78 3.71
C LYS A 264 -14.58 20.99 2.41
N MET A 265 -13.41 20.38 2.25
CA MET A 265 -13.10 19.52 1.10
C MET A 265 -13.97 18.26 1.05
N ALA A 266 -14.41 17.76 2.21
CA ALA A 266 -15.21 16.53 2.33
C ALA A 266 -16.71 16.74 2.01
N THR A 267 -17.14 17.98 1.80
CA THR A 267 -18.50 18.27 1.32
C THR A 267 -18.69 17.83 -0.13
N ALA A 268 -19.94 17.66 -0.57
CA ALA A 268 -20.25 17.29 -1.96
C ALA A 268 -19.63 18.25 -3.00
N ASP A 269 -19.61 19.56 -2.72
CA ASP A 269 -18.99 20.55 -3.63
C ASP A 269 -17.46 20.54 -3.55
N GLY A 270 -16.89 20.27 -2.37
CA GLY A 270 -15.46 20.04 -2.20
C GLY A 270 -14.98 18.83 -3.02
N LEU A 271 -15.73 17.73 -2.98
CA LEU A 271 -15.44 16.52 -3.76
C LEU A 271 -15.54 16.79 -5.27
N LYS A 272 -16.53 17.55 -5.75
CA LYS A 272 -16.58 17.99 -7.15
C LYS A 272 -15.37 18.86 -7.55
N ALA A 273 -14.86 19.68 -6.62
CA ALA A 273 -13.65 20.47 -6.87
C ALA A 273 -12.40 19.57 -6.98
N ILE A 274 -12.30 18.54 -6.14
CA ILE A 274 -11.23 17.54 -6.16
C ILE A 274 -11.21 16.74 -7.46
N ALA A 275 -12.39 16.35 -7.97
CA ALA A 275 -12.54 15.60 -9.23
C ALA A 275 -11.93 16.30 -10.47
N ARG A 276 -11.61 17.59 -10.37
CA ARG A 276 -10.93 18.34 -11.45
C ARG A 276 -9.44 18.00 -11.57
N TYR A 277 -8.82 17.44 -10.52
CA TYR A 277 -7.39 17.13 -10.52
C TYR A 277 -7.06 15.72 -9.98
N ALA A 278 -7.97 15.07 -9.27
CA ALA A 278 -7.77 13.73 -8.71
C ALA A 278 -8.76 12.71 -9.29
N ALA A 279 -8.35 11.43 -9.27
CA ALA A 279 -9.17 10.28 -9.65
C ALA A 279 -9.80 9.59 -8.42
N GLY A 280 -9.38 9.95 -7.22
CA GLY A 280 -9.93 9.42 -5.98
C GLY A 280 -9.59 10.26 -4.76
N VAL A 281 -10.11 9.80 -3.62
CA VAL A 281 -9.89 10.34 -2.29
C VAL A 281 -9.47 9.22 -1.34
N GLY A 282 -8.54 9.52 -0.44
CA GLY A 282 -8.12 8.62 0.63
C GLY A 282 -8.34 9.27 1.98
N PRO A 283 -9.52 9.12 2.59
CA PRO A 283 -9.79 9.77 3.87
C PRO A 283 -9.37 8.90 5.06
N GLU A 284 -9.14 9.54 6.21
CA GLU A 284 -9.24 8.82 7.48
C GLU A 284 -10.64 8.17 7.61
N LYS A 285 -10.65 6.99 8.24
CA LYS A 285 -11.85 6.15 8.41
C LYS A 285 -13.08 6.86 9.00
N SER A 286 -12.89 7.88 9.84
CA SER A 286 -13.95 8.66 10.49
C SER A 286 -14.80 9.49 9.54
N TYR A 287 -14.29 9.86 8.36
CA TYR A 287 -15.13 10.53 7.35
C TYR A 287 -16.21 9.60 6.81
N ILE A 288 -15.98 8.28 6.82
CA ILE A 288 -16.90 7.29 6.24
C ILE A 288 -17.77 6.67 7.33
N ILE A 289 -17.18 6.15 8.41
CA ILE A 289 -17.92 5.65 9.58
C ILE A 289 -17.25 6.23 10.84
N PRO A 290 -17.83 7.26 11.48
CA PRO A 290 -17.30 7.80 12.73
C PRO A 290 -17.53 6.84 13.90
N ARG A 291 -16.82 7.06 15.01
CA ARG A 291 -17.08 6.36 16.26
C ARG A 291 -18.21 7.05 17.04
N ASP A 292 -19.01 6.27 17.76
CA ASP A 292 -20.01 6.80 18.70
C ASP A 292 -19.36 7.31 20.01
N ALA A 293 -20.18 7.82 20.93
CA ALA A 293 -19.71 8.34 22.22
C ALA A 293 -19.03 7.28 23.12
N ASN A 294 -19.27 5.99 22.88
CA ASN A 294 -18.65 4.88 23.60
C ASN A 294 -17.39 4.35 22.87
N GLY A 295 -17.02 4.97 21.75
CA GLY A 295 -15.92 4.53 20.91
C GLY A 295 -16.24 3.32 20.03
N ASN A 296 -17.51 2.90 19.95
CA ASN A 296 -17.96 1.85 19.05
C ASN A 296 -18.01 2.36 17.62
N LEU A 297 -17.99 1.44 16.65
CA LEU A 297 -18.19 1.77 15.25
C LEU A 297 -19.63 2.28 15.06
N GLY A 298 -19.77 3.50 14.52
CA GLY A 298 -21.06 4.14 14.27
C GLY A 298 -21.66 3.75 12.93
N GLU A 299 -22.47 4.66 12.38
CA GLU A 299 -23.17 4.49 11.09
C GLU A 299 -22.44 5.20 9.94
N PRO A 300 -22.54 4.70 8.70
CA PRO A 300 -21.97 5.37 7.54
C PRO A 300 -22.50 6.79 7.31
N THR A 301 -21.61 7.67 6.85
CA THR A 301 -21.96 9.03 6.40
C THR A 301 -22.23 9.06 4.89
N ASP A 302 -22.66 10.21 4.38
CA ASP A 302 -22.80 10.43 2.94
C ASP A 302 -21.47 10.65 2.19
N PHE A 303 -20.31 10.48 2.82
CA PHE A 303 -19.01 10.75 2.18
C PHE A 303 -18.77 9.89 0.94
N VAL A 304 -18.96 8.57 1.06
CA VAL A 304 -18.78 7.62 -0.06
C VAL A 304 -19.74 7.92 -1.23
N PRO A 305 -21.07 8.02 -1.03
CA PRO A 305 -21.97 8.32 -2.13
C PRO A 305 -21.72 9.69 -2.77
N ASN A 306 -21.33 10.72 -1.98
CA ASN A 306 -20.96 12.02 -2.54
C ASN A 306 -19.67 11.96 -3.37
N ALA A 307 -18.67 11.18 -2.95
CA ALA A 307 -17.43 11.00 -3.71
C ALA A 307 -17.70 10.25 -5.02
N HIS A 308 -18.49 9.18 -4.97
CA HIS A 308 -18.91 8.44 -6.16
C HIS A 308 -19.73 9.31 -7.13
N ALA A 309 -20.64 10.16 -6.62
CA ALA A 309 -21.38 11.11 -7.44
C ALA A 309 -20.47 12.15 -8.15
N ALA A 310 -19.30 12.44 -7.57
CA ALA A 310 -18.26 13.27 -8.19
C ALA A 310 -17.33 12.47 -9.13
N GLY A 311 -17.50 11.15 -9.26
CA GLY A 311 -16.65 10.27 -10.06
C GLY A 311 -15.31 9.92 -9.42
N LEU A 312 -15.20 10.05 -8.10
CA LEU A 312 -13.98 9.77 -7.33
C LEU A 312 -14.06 8.38 -6.69
N LYS A 313 -12.95 7.62 -6.78
CA LYS A 313 -12.74 6.39 -6.01
C LYS A 313 -12.46 6.69 -4.54
N VAL A 314 -12.86 5.83 -3.61
CA VAL A 314 -12.68 6.03 -2.16
C VAL A 314 -11.82 4.93 -1.55
N HIS A 315 -10.62 5.29 -1.08
CA HIS A 315 -9.65 4.37 -0.48
C HIS A 315 -9.26 4.80 0.95
N PRO A 316 -10.05 4.51 2.00
CA PRO A 316 -9.74 4.96 3.35
C PRO A 316 -8.50 4.30 3.96
N TYR A 317 -7.90 5.03 4.90
CA TYR A 317 -6.80 4.56 5.72
C TYR A 317 -7.07 4.76 7.23
N THR A 318 -6.49 3.99 8.14
CA THR A 318 -5.73 2.74 7.93
C THR A 318 -6.40 1.63 8.74
N PHE A 319 -6.59 0.47 8.12
CA PHE A 319 -7.06 -0.74 8.79
C PHE A 319 -5.89 -1.40 9.51
N ARG A 320 -6.04 -1.65 10.80
CA ARG A 320 -5.01 -2.23 11.67
C ARG A 320 -5.66 -3.24 12.62
N ALA A 321 -5.09 -4.43 12.70
CA ALA A 321 -5.69 -5.55 13.40
C ALA A 321 -5.65 -5.45 14.93
N GLU A 322 -4.77 -4.62 15.49
CA GLU A 322 -4.52 -4.51 16.92
C GLU A 322 -5.63 -3.72 17.64
N ASN A 323 -6.05 -4.17 18.83
CA ASN A 323 -7.15 -3.63 19.62
C ASN A 323 -7.08 -2.10 19.79
N THR A 324 -5.88 -1.56 20.04
CA THR A 324 -5.67 -0.12 20.23
C THR A 324 -6.23 0.71 19.07
N PHE A 325 -6.18 0.19 17.84
CA PHE A 325 -6.64 0.87 16.63
C PHE A 325 -8.11 0.59 16.30
N LEU A 326 -8.72 -0.44 16.89
CA LEU A 326 -10.09 -0.84 16.57
C LEU A 326 -11.15 -0.06 17.38
N PRO A 327 -12.38 0.06 16.85
CA PRO A 327 -13.56 0.46 17.62
C PRO A 327 -13.76 -0.41 18.86
N THR A 328 -14.29 0.15 19.95
CA THR A 328 -14.42 -0.53 21.24
C THR A 328 -15.17 -1.86 21.12
N ASN A 329 -16.28 -1.89 20.38
CA ASN A 329 -17.09 -3.09 20.14
C ASN A 329 -16.44 -4.14 19.23
N LEU A 330 -15.29 -3.85 18.63
CA LEU A 330 -14.53 -4.78 17.78
C LEU A 330 -13.21 -5.20 18.42
N ARG A 331 -12.97 -4.83 19.68
CA ARG A 331 -11.81 -5.29 20.44
C ARG A 331 -12.07 -6.66 21.03
N ASN A 332 -11.03 -7.49 21.07
CA ASN A 332 -11.06 -8.79 21.74
C ASN A 332 -10.11 -8.75 22.94
N GLY A 333 -10.61 -8.97 24.15
CA GLY A 333 -9.79 -8.84 25.35
C GLY A 333 -9.42 -7.37 25.65
N ASP A 334 -8.52 -7.19 26.63
CA ASP A 334 -8.13 -5.88 27.13
C ASP A 334 -6.72 -5.45 26.69
N GLU A 335 -5.91 -6.37 26.16
CA GLU A 335 -4.53 -6.09 25.79
C GLU A 335 -4.46 -5.24 24.51
N PRO A 336 -3.78 -4.08 24.52
CA PRO A 336 -3.77 -3.16 23.37
C PRO A 336 -3.20 -3.75 22.07
N SER A 337 -2.28 -4.71 22.18
CA SER A 337 -1.58 -5.36 21.07
C SER A 337 -2.29 -6.63 20.57
N GLU A 338 -3.28 -7.14 21.30
CA GLU A 338 -4.07 -8.28 20.85
C GLU A 338 -4.87 -7.95 19.60
N ARG A 339 -5.10 -8.97 18.78
CA ARG A 339 -5.87 -8.85 17.55
C ARG A 339 -7.36 -8.81 17.87
N GLY A 340 -8.02 -7.71 17.51
CA GLY A 340 -9.48 -7.60 17.54
C GLY A 340 -10.15 -8.16 16.28
N ASP A 341 -11.46 -7.91 16.14
CA ASP A 341 -12.28 -8.29 14.99
C ASP A 341 -12.14 -7.29 13.83
N ILE A 342 -10.94 -7.28 13.26
CA ILE A 342 -10.60 -6.48 12.07
C ILE A 342 -11.39 -6.91 10.84
N GLU A 343 -11.80 -8.18 10.74
CA GLU A 343 -12.64 -8.62 9.63
C GLU A 343 -14.03 -7.97 9.67
N ALA A 344 -14.67 -7.84 10.84
CA ALA A 344 -15.93 -7.11 10.97
C ALA A 344 -15.76 -5.62 10.61
N ASP A 345 -14.65 -5.01 11.04
CA ASP A 345 -14.31 -3.64 10.69
C ASP A 345 -14.18 -3.47 9.16
N ILE A 346 -13.41 -4.34 8.48
CA ILE A 346 -13.29 -4.29 7.01
C ILE A 346 -14.65 -4.44 6.34
N ARG A 347 -15.47 -5.44 6.74
CA ARG A 347 -16.79 -5.67 6.14
C ARG A 347 -17.69 -4.46 6.24
N ALA A 348 -17.74 -3.78 7.39
CA ALA A 348 -18.56 -2.59 7.57
C ALA A 348 -18.22 -1.47 6.56
N TYR A 349 -16.93 -1.28 6.24
CA TYR A 349 -16.54 -0.29 5.24
C TYR A 349 -16.76 -0.77 3.80
N LEU A 350 -16.62 -2.08 3.53
CA LEU A 350 -17.01 -2.65 2.23
C LEU A 350 -18.51 -2.47 1.98
N ASP A 351 -19.34 -2.70 2.99
CA ASP A 351 -20.80 -2.48 2.94
C ASP A 351 -21.13 -0.99 2.74
N ALA A 352 -20.30 -0.08 3.26
CA ALA A 352 -20.39 1.36 3.00
C ALA A 352 -19.96 1.76 1.57
N GLY A 353 -19.47 0.81 0.76
CA GLY A 353 -19.20 1.00 -0.66
C GLY A 353 -17.81 1.51 -1.02
N ILE A 354 -16.79 1.33 -0.17
CA ILE A 354 -15.43 1.76 -0.51
C ILE A 354 -14.87 0.97 -1.70
N ASP A 355 -13.99 1.60 -2.48
CA ASP A 355 -13.38 1.00 -3.69
C ASP A 355 -12.06 0.27 -3.40
N GLY A 356 -11.53 0.42 -2.19
CA GLY A 356 -10.26 -0.15 -1.76
C GLY A 356 -9.92 0.29 -0.34
N LEU A 357 -8.92 -0.32 0.27
CA LEU A 357 -8.50 0.02 1.63
C LEU A 357 -6.97 -0.07 1.81
N PHE A 358 -6.45 0.83 2.64
CA PHE A 358 -5.08 0.77 3.15
C PHE A 358 -5.05 -0.07 4.43
N ILE A 359 -4.24 -1.12 4.45
CA ILE A 359 -4.16 -2.05 5.57
C ILE A 359 -2.71 -2.43 5.90
N ASP A 360 -2.41 -2.57 7.20
CA ASP A 360 -1.07 -2.96 7.69
C ASP A 360 -0.85 -4.49 7.60
N GLN A 361 -1.93 -5.28 7.57
CA GLN A 361 -1.95 -6.74 7.42
C GLN A 361 -2.69 -7.17 6.12
N PRO A 362 -2.05 -7.11 4.94
CA PRO A 362 -2.71 -7.31 3.65
C PRO A 362 -3.44 -8.64 3.47
N ASP A 363 -2.90 -9.72 4.04
CA ASP A 363 -3.48 -11.06 3.98
C ASP A 363 -4.91 -11.12 4.54
N ILE A 364 -5.21 -10.34 5.56
CA ILE A 364 -6.55 -10.25 6.17
C ILE A 364 -7.54 -9.67 5.17
N ALA A 365 -7.22 -8.54 4.53
CA ALA A 365 -8.11 -7.90 3.56
C ALA A 365 -8.27 -8.76 2.30
N VAL A 366 -7.22 -9.43 1.83
CA VAL A 366 -7.29 -10.39 0.72
C VAL A 366 -8.25 -11.52 1.03
N LYS A 367 -8.17 -12.09 2.25
CA LYS A 367 -9.07 -13.14 2.70
C LYS A 367 -10.53 -12.66 2.79
N VAL A 368 -10.76 -11.47 3.36
CA VAL A 368 -12.13 -10.91 3.48
C VAL A 368 -12.72 -10.66 2.10
N ARG A 369 -11.96 -10.07 1.17
CA ARG A 369 -12.40 -9.86 -0.22
C ARG A 369 -12.79 -11.17 -0.90
N ALA A 370 -11.95 -12.20 -0.79
CA ALA A 370 -12.22 -13.51 -1.41
C ALA A 370 -13.45 -14.24 -0.84
N GLN A 371 -13.96 -13.83 0.33
CA GLN A 371 -15.19 -14.37 0.91
C GLN A 371 -16.45 -13.61 0.49
N ALA A 372 -16.29 -12.41 -0.08
CA ALA A 372 -17.38 -11.56 -0.56
C ALA A 372 -17.70 -11.80 -2.06
N GLU A 373 -16.79 -12.43 -2.79
CA GLU A 373 -16.97 -12.97 -4.15
C GLU A 373 -17.63 -14.35 -4.10
#